data_AF-A0A6H1P429-F1
#
_entry.id   AF-A0A6H1P429-F1
#
_cell.length_a   1.000
_cell.length_b   1.000
_cell.length_c   1.000
_cell.angle_alpha   90.00
_cell.angle_beta   90.00
_cell.angle_gamma   90.00
#
_symmetry.space_group_name_H-M   'P 1'
#
loop_
_entity.id
_entity.type
_entity.pdbx_description
1 polymer ?
#
loop_
_entity_poly.entity_id
_entity_poly.type
_entity_poly.pdbx_seq_one_letter_code
_entity_poly.pdbx_strand_id
1 'polypeptide(L)'
;MDNKKTFALAMLIVPWLTVPFMGKKSFFRFLPVASFVNLFISVLSVIANKKKWWVNKNPLSPGFVDFTYILGPFFVATLWVFKLTYGNFFKYLITNIVIDAICAYPFGQIWEKVGVFKFKKLNHTIWYFICVSLAIIIYGYQYIVEKSINKNQDAV
;
A
#
# COMPACT_ATOMS: atom_id res chain seq x y z
N MET A 1 10.26 24.30 9.89
CA MET A 1 10.07 22.83 9.88
C MET A 1 10.59 22.32 8.54
N ASP A 2 11.50 21.35 8.51
CA ASP A 2 12.09 20.84 7.27
C ASP A 2 10.98 20.31 6.34
N ASN A 3 10.85 20.86 5.11
CA ASN A 3 9.73 20.60 4.21
C ASN A 3 9.50 19.09 3.96
N LYS A 4 10.58 18.30 4.00
CA LYS A 4 10.51 16.84 3.85
C LYS A 4 9.90 16.13 5.06
N LYS A 5 10.18 16.62 6.28
CA LYS A 5 9.60 16.07 7.53
C LYS A 5 8.10 16.33 7.58
N THR A 6 7.67 17.54 7.22
CA THR A 6 6.26 17.91 7.15
C THR A 6 5.51 17.04 6.13
N PHE A 7 6.09 16.84 4.95
CA PHE A 7 5.51 16.00 3.91
C PHE A 7 5.39 14.53 4.36
N ALA A 8 6.43 13.98 4.99
CA ALA A 8 6.40 12.64 5.53
C ALA A 8 5.35 12.46 6.64
N LEU A 9 5.23 13.41 7.57
CA LEU A 9 4.18 13.41 8.58
C LEU A 9 2.78 13.46 7.96
N ALA A 10 2.58 14.29 6.93
CA ALA A 10 1.30 14.37 6.23
C ALA A 10 0.94 13.04 5.54
N MET A 11 1.91 12.35 4.93
CA MET A 11 1.68 11.02 4.34
C MET A 11 1.24 9.99 5.38
N LEU A 12 1.66 10.10 6.64
CA LEU A 12 1.21 9.19 7.69
C LEU A 12 -0.13 9.62 8.27
N ILE A 13 -0.30 10.89 8.62
CA ILE A 13 -1.49 11.35 9.36
C ILE A 13 -2.72 11.42 8.46
N VAL A 14 -2.60 12.00 7.26
CA VAL A 14 -3.77 12.28 6.40
C VAL A 14 -4.55 11.01 6.06
N PRO A 15 -3.92 9.89 5.62
CA PRO A 15 -4.66 8.67 5.37
C PRO A 15 -5.32 8.13 6.65
N TRP A 16 -4.62 8.15 7.78
CA TRP A 16 -5.16 7.62 9.04
C TRP A 16 -6.39 8.36 9.55
N LEU A 17 -6.53 9.65 9.25
CA LEU A 17 -7.77 10.40 9.54
C LEU A 17 -9.01 9.82 8.83
N THR A 18 -8.82 9.08 7.73
CA THR A 18 -9.93 8.44 7.02
C THR A 18 -10.37 7.12 7.66
N VAL A 19 -9.49 6.46 8.42
CA VAL A 19 -9.74 5.11 8.98
C VAL A 19 -10.94 5.06 9.93
N PRO A 20 -11.19 6.05 10.81
CA PRO A 20 -12.40 6.06 11.65
C PRO A 20 -13.72 5.99 10.86
N PHE A 21 -13.78 6.58 9.65
CA PHE A 21 -14.96 6.52 8.78
C PHE A 21 -15.16 5.13 8.14
N MET A 22 -14.18 4.23 8.27
CA MET A 22 -14.26 2.89 7.73
C MET A 22 -15.23 1.99 8.51
N GLY A 23 -15.33 2.19 9.83
CA GLY A 23 -16.06 1.32 10.75
C GLY A 23 -15.24 0.10 11.18
N LYS A 24 -15.36 -0.27 12.47
CA LYS A 24 -14.53 -1.31 13.11
C LYS A 24 -14.63 -2.68 12.44
N LYS A 25 -15.83 -3.11 12.04
CA LYS A 25 -16.05 -4.43 11.40
C LYS A 25 -15.26 -4.57 10.09
N SER A 26 -15.34 -3.57 9.21
CA SER A 26 -14.60 -3.56 7.94
C SER A 26 -13.10 -3.46 8.17
N PHE A 27 -12.67 -2.65 9.13
CA PHE A 27 -11.25 -2.53 9.49
C PHE A 27 -10.65 -3.89 9.87
N PHE A 28 -11.24 -4.61 10.82
CA PHE A 28 -10.73 -5.91 11.25
C PHE A 28 -10.84 -7.00 10.18
N ARG A 29 -11.86 -6.94 9.32
CA ARG A 29 -12.04 -7.88 8.19
C ARG A 29 -10.91 -7.78 7.16
N PHE A 30 -10.43 -6.58 6.86
CA PHE A 30 -9.40 -6.34 5.85
C PHE A 30 -8.00 -6.11 6.43
N LEU A 31 -7.87 -6.11 7.76
CA LEU A 31 -6.59 -6.00 8.45
C LEU A 31 -5.58 -7.09 8.04
N PRO A 32 -5.96 -8.37 7.87
CA PRO A 32 -5.02 -9.41 7.47
C PRO A 32 -4.40 -9.13 6.10
N VAL A 33 -5.20 -8.78 5.09
CA VAL A 33 -4.69 -8.49 3.74
C VAL A 33 -3.84 -7.22 3.72
N ALA A 34 -4.24 -6.18 4.43
CA ALA A 34 -3.46 -4.95 4.52
C ALA A 34 -2.11 -5.18 5.23
N SER A 35 -2.08 -6.03 6.27
CA SER A 35 -0.84 -6.40 6.94
C SER A 35 0.06 -7.26 6.06
N PHE A 36 -0.51 -8.23 5.34
CA PHE A 36 0.22 -9.10 4.42
C PHE A 36 0.90 -8.31 3.31
N VAL A 37 0.18 -7.40 2.65
CA VAL A 37 0.74 -6.59 1.57
C VAL A 37 1.84 -5.64 2.08
N ASN A 38 1.66 -5.09 3.29
CA ASN A 38 2.68 -4.25 3.91
C ASN A 38 3.97 -5.00 4.19
N LEU A 39 3.86 -6.23 4.69
CA LEU A 39 5.03 -7.09 4.91
C LEU A 39 5.72 -7.40 3.57
N PHE A 40 4.96 -7.75 2.54
CA PHE A 40 5.47 -8.04 1.21
C PHE A 40 6.25 -6.84 0.63
N ILE A 41 5.66 -5.65 0.67
CA ILE A 41 6.30 -4.42 0.18
C ILE A 41 7.51 -4.03 1.03
N SER A 42 7.49 -4.29 2.35
CA SER A 42 8.64 -4.05 3.21
C SER A 42 9.83 -4.93 2.82
N VAL A 43 9.60 -6.23 2.61
CA VAL A 43 10.64 -7.18 2.14
C VAL A 43 11.14 -6.76 0.77
N LEU A 44 10.24 -6.44 -0.15
CA LEU A 44 10.58 -5.97 -1.49
C LEU A 44 11.41 -4.68 -1.43
N SER A 45 11.11 -3.77 -0.51
CA SER A 45 11.87 -2.52 -0.30
C SER A 45 13.30 -2.79 0.16
N VAL A 46 13.52 -3.75 1.05
CA VAL A 46 14.88 -4.15 1.46
C VAL A 46 15.68 -4.67 0.27
N ILE A 47 15.08 -5.52 -0.57
CA ILE A 47 15.72 -6.08 -1.77
C ILE A 47 16.01 -4.97 -2.78
N ALA A 48 15.03 -4.11 -3.02
CA ALA A 48 15.11 -2.97 -3.94
C ALA A 48 16.22 -2.00 -3.53
N ASN A 49 16.36 -1.71 -2.24
CA ASN A 49 17.42 -0.84 -1.73
C ASN A 49 18.81 -1.49 -1.89
N LYS A 50 18.96 -2.79 -1.56
CA LYS A 50 20.20 -3.54 -1.85
C LYS A 50 20.58 -3.51 -3.33
N LYS A 51 19.60 -3.62 -4.24
CA LYS A 51 19.79 -3.54 -5.70
C LYS A 51 19.86 -2.11 -6.25
N LYS A 52 19.72 -1.08 -5.40
CA LYS A 52 19.69 0.34 -5.76
C LYS A 52 18.61 0.68 -6.79
N TRP A 53 17.46 0.01 -6.72
CA TRP A 53 16.29 0.28 -7.58
C TRP A 53 15.73 1.68 -7.37
N TRP A 54 15.71 2.12 -6.11
CA TRP A 54 15.38 3.48 -5.69
C TRP A 54 16.24 3.90 -4.50
N VAL A 55 16.24 5.20 -4.22
CA VAL A 55 16.86 5.78 -3.02
C VAL A 55 15.79 6.45 -2.19
N ASN A 56 15.60 5.97 -0.97
CA ASN A 56 14.78 6.63 0.03
C ASN A 56 15.59 7.72 0.73
N LYS A 57 15.09 8.96 0.71
CA LYS A 57 15.65 10.13 1.40
C LYS A 57 14.68 10.67 2.44
N ASN A 58 13.69 9.88 2.84
CA ASN A 58 12.70 10.27 3.82
C ASN A 58 13.35 10.45 5.21
N PRO A 59 13.28 11.65 5.81
CA PRO A 59 13.89 11.92 7.11
C PRO A 59 13.20 11.19 8.28
N LEU A 60 11.95 10.73 8.12
CA LEU A 60 11.22 9.97 9.14
C LEU A 60 11.40 8.45 9.01
N SER A 61 12.00 7.99 7.91
CA SER A 61 12.29 6.58 7.69
C SER A 61 13.65 6.45 7.01
N PRO A 62 14.76 6.80 7.69
CA PRO A 62 16.10 6.88 7.09
C PRO A 62 16.73 5.50 6.77
N GLY A 63 15.91 4.44 6.65
CA GLY A 63 16.35 3.06 6.46
C GLY A 63 16.08 2.50 5.06
N PHE A 64 16.27 1.18 4.93
CA PHE A 64 16.03 0.42 3.70
C PHE A 64 14.55 0.36 3.29
N VAL A 65 13.65 0.68 4.23
CA VAL A 65 12.19 0.59 4.08
C VAL A 65 11.58 1.95 4.38
N ASP A 66 10.66 2.41 3.52
CA ASP A 66 9.89 3.63 3.76
C ASP A 66 8.63 3.31 4.58
N PHE A 67 8.78 3.27 5.90
CA PHE A 67 7.66 3.00 6.80
C PHE A 67 6.55 4.05 6.70
N THR A 68 6.90 5.29 6.38
CA THR A 68 5.92 6.37 6.22
C THR A 68 4.97 6.08 5.07
N TYR A 69 5.51 5.62 3.93
CA TYR A 69 4.71 5.25 2.77
C TYR A 69 3.91 3.96 3.01
N ILE A 70 4.56 2.93 3.57
CA ILE A 70 3.95 1.61 3.75
C ILE A 70 2.83 1.67 4.79
N LEU A 71 3.05 2.29 5.96
CA LEU A 71 2.05 2.39 7.03
C LEU A 71 1.05 3.53 6.82
N GLY A 72 1.38 4.53 6.01
CA GLY A 72 0.50 5.65 5.70
C GLY A 72 -0.42 5.33 4.52
N PRO A 73 -0.15 5.90 3.33
CA PRO A 73 -1.07 5.84 2.21
C PRO A 73 -1.26 4.43 1.69
N PHE A 74 -0.22 3.57 1.65
CA PHE A 74 -0.34 2.25 1.04
C PHE A 74 -1.25 1.31 1.86
N PHE A 75 -1.04 1.25 3.18
CA PHE A 75 -1.88 0.48 4.09
C PHE A 75 -3.34 0.93 4.07
N VAL A 76 -3.56 2.24 4.24
CA VAL A 76 -4.91 2.80 4.33
C VAL A 76 -5.63 2.71 2.99
N ALA A 77 -4.95 2.96 1.87
CA ALA A 77 -5.53 2.79 0.54
C ALA A 77 -5.96 1.35 0.32
N THR A 78 -5.13 0.36 0.70
CA THR A 78 -5.48 -1.06 0.59
C THR A 78 -6.78 -1.36 1.34
N LEU A 79 -6.90 -0.91 2.61
CA LEU A 79 -8.11 -1.11 3.40
C LEU A 79 -9.36 -0.52 2.72
N TRP A 80 -9.25 0.69 2.16
CA TRP A 80 -10.36 1.35 1.46
C TRP A 80 -10.73 0.67 0.14
N VAL A 81 -9.75 0.27 -0.66
CA VAL A 81 -9.98 -0.46 -1.91
C VAL A 81 -10.76 -1.72 -1.62
N PHE A 82 -10.30 -2.52 -0.65
CA PHE A 82 -11.01 -3.73 -0.25
C PHE A 82 -12.41 -3.42 0.28
N LYS A 83 -12.58 -2.42 1.17
CA LYS A 83 -13.91 -2.05 1.65
C LYS A 83 -14.90 -1.71 0.53
N LEU A 84 -14.47 -0.99 -0.50
CA LEU A 84 -15.36 -0.47 -1.55
C LEU A 84 -15.67 -1.48 -2.66
N THR A 85 -14.81 -2.49 -2.83
CA THR A 85 -14.82 -3.34 -4.03
C THR A 85 -14.78 -4.84 -3.75
N TYR A 86 -14.46 -5.26 -2.53
CA TYR A 86 -14.41 -6.67 -2.17
C TYR A 86 -15.77 -7.35 -2.36
N GLY A 87 -15.75 -8.58 -2.89
CA GLY A 87 -16.93 -9.33 -3.32
C GLY A 87 -17.14 -9.33 -4.83
N ASN A 88 -16.52 -8.41 -5.57
CA ASN A 88 -16.48 -8.44 -7.04
C ASN A 88 -15.04 -8.23 -7.54
N PHE A 89 -14.44 -9.29 -8.07
CA PHE A 89 -13.05 -9.27 -8.53
C PHE A 89 -12.78 -8.24 -9.62
N PHE A 90 -13.68 -8.09 -10.60
CA PHE A 90 -13.50 -7.13 -11.68
C PHE A 90 -13.58 -5.69 -11.19
N LYS A 91 -14.55 -5.39 -10.31
CA LYS A 91 -14.66 -4.06 -9.69
C LYS A 91 -13.40 -3.73 -8.88
N TYR A 92 -12.90 -4.71 -8.11
CA TYR A 92 -11.66 -4.59 -7.35
C TYR A 92 -10.47 -4.32 -8.29
N LEU A 93 -10.29 -5.14 -9.31
CA LEU A 93 -9.12 -5.08 -10.19
C LEU A 93 -9.07 -3.75 -10.95
N ILE A 94 -10.19 -3.30 -11.51
CA ILE A 94 -10.27 -2.02 -12.22
C ILE A 94 -9.96 -0.85 -11.26
N THR A 95 -10.55 -0.87 -10.07
CA THR A 95 -10.31 0.18 -9.07
C THR A 95 -8.84 0.21 -8.65
N ASN A 96 -8.23 -0.96 -8.45
CA ASN A 96 -6.83 -1.04 -8.04
C ASN A 96 -5.88 -0.62 -9.16
N ILE A 97 -6.16 -1.00 -10.41
CA ILE A 97 -5.44 -0.51 -11.60
C ILE A 97 -5.43 1.01 -11.67
N VAL A 98 -6.59 1.65 -11.47
CA VAL A 98 -6.71 3.11 -11.49
C VAL A 98 -5.90 3.74 -10.35
N ILE A 99 -6.00 3.19 -9.14
CA ILE A 99 -5.29 3.71 -7.97
C ILE A 99 -3.77 3.51 -8.12
N ASP A 100 -3.33 2.36 -8.60
CA ASP A 100 -1.93 2.07 -8.86
C ASP A 100 -1.35 3.00 -9.92
N ALA A 101 -2.12 3.37 -10.95
CA ALA A 101 -1.70 4.35 -11.94
C ALA A 101 -1.55 5.75 -11.31
N ILE A 102 -2.50 6.16 -10.48
CA ILE A 102 -2.45 7.43 -9.73
C ILE A 102 -1.25 7.44 -8.76
N CYS A 103 -0.99 6.33 -8.07
CA CYS A 103 0.14 6.20 -7.17
C CYS A 103 1.48 6.22 -7.92
N ALA A 104 1.59 5.47 -9.01
CA ALA A 104 2.83 5.32 -9.76
C ALA A 104 3.21 6.61 -10.49
N TYR A 105 2.27 7.33 -11.11
CA TYR A 105 2.58 8.50 -11.94
C TYR A 105 2.45 9.83 -11.17
N PRO A 106 1.26 10.39 -10.89
CA PRO A 106 1.17 11.71 -10.28
C PRO A 106 1.75 11.75 -8.85
N PHE A 107 1.45 10.78 -7.99
CA PHE A 107 2.05 10.75 -6.64
C PHE A 107 3.55 10.46 -6.69
N GLY A 108 3.98 9.49 -7.50
CA GLY A 108 5.40 9.19 -7.71
C GLY A 108 6.19 10.43 -8.13
N GLN A 109 5.70 11.18 -9.11
CA GLN A 109 6.34 12.43 -9.57
C GLN A 109 6.39 13.51 -8.49
N ILE A 110 5.34 13.65 -7.67
CA ILE A 110 5.34 14.58 -6.54
C ILE A 110 6.42 14.19 -5.52
N TRP A 111 6.56 12.89 -5.20
CA TRP A 111 7.56 12.42 -4.24
C TRP A 111 8.99 12.63 -4.72
N GLU A 112 9.22 12.48 -6.03
CA GLU A 112 10.51 12.80 -6.65
C GLU A 112 10.82 14.29 -6.60
N LYS A 113 9.83 15.15 -6.87
CA LYS A 113 9.98 16.62 -6.78
C LYS A 113 10.29 17.08 -5.36
N VAL A 114 9.61 16.53 -4.35
CA VAL A 114 9.89 16.83 -2.94
C VAL A 114 11.23 16.22 -2.49
N GLY A 115 11.75 15.25 -3.25
CA GLY A 115 13.05 14.63 -3.01
C GLY A 115 13.06 13.69 -1.81
N VAL A 116 11.89 13.13 -1.46
CA VAL A 116 11.70 12.12 -0.41
C VAL A 116 12.02 10.74 -0.95
N PHE A 117 11.71 10.51 -2.23
CA PHE A 117 11.95 9.25 -2.93
C PHE A 117 12.49 9.55 -4.33
N LYS A 118 13.43 8.76 -4.84
CA LYS A 118 13.89 8.89 -6.23
C LYS A 118 14.14 7.51 -6.83
N PHE A 119 13.48 7.24 -7.96
CA PHE A 119 13.75 6.07 -8.77
C PHE A 119 15.14 6.18 -9.42
N LYS A 120 15.89 5.07 -9.47
CA LYS A 120 17.23 5.02 -10.11
C LYS A 120 17.26 4.02 -11.25
N LYS A 121 17.07 2.74 -10.96
CA LYS A 121 17.14 1.65 -11.94
C LYS A 121 15.77 1.09 -12.32
N LEU A 122 14.75 1.40 -11.53
CA LEU A 122 13.39 0.95 -11.72
C LEU A 122 12.57 2.13 -12.23
N ASN A 123 11.73 1.92 -13.25
CA ASN A 123 10.88 2.97 -13.82
C ASN A 123 9.46 2.88 -13.23
N HIS A 124 8.72 3.99 -13.25
CA HIS A 124 7.33 4.08 -12.76
C HIS A 124 6.43 3.02 -13.38
N THR A 125 6.61 2.70 -14.66
CA THR A 125 5.84 1.66 -15.36
C THR A 125 6.11 0.26 -14.82
N ILE A 126 7.36 -0.08 -14.50
CA ILE A 126 7.71 -1.39 -13.92
C ILE A 126 7.12 -1.49 -12.51
N TRP A 127 7.20 -0.41 -11.73
CA TRP A 127 6.58 -0.35 -10.40
C TRP A 127 5.07 -0.56 -10.47
N TYR A 128 4.41 0.11 -11.40
CA TYR A 128 2.99 -0.05 -11.65
C TYR A 128 2.61 -1.51 -11.94
N PHE A 129 3.32 -2.20 -12.83
CA PHE A 129 3.05 -3.62 -13.11
C PHE A 129 3.28 -4.54 -11.91
N ILE A 130 4.26 -4.24 -11.06
CA ILE A 130 4.47 -4.97 -9.79
C ILE A 130 3.26 -4.78 -8.87
N CYS A 131 2.76 -3.55 -8.72
CA CYS A 131 1.58 -3.25 -7.90
C CYS A 131 0.31 -3.95 -8.42
N VAL A 132 0.05 -3.89 -9.73
CA VAL A 132 -1.11 -4.58 -10.32
C VAL A 132 -1.01 -6.10 -10.18
N SER A 133 0.19 -6.66 -10.34
CA SER A 133 0.40 -8.11 -10.14
C SER A 133 0.15 -8.49 -8.67
N LEU A 134 0.62 -7.65 -7.74
CA LEU A 134 0.39 -7.83 -6.31
C LEU A 134 -1.09 -7.71 -5.96
N ALA A 135 -1.84 -6.80 -6.59
CA ALA A 135 -3.28 -6.64 -6.42
C ALA A 135 -4.05 -7.95 -6.65
N ILE A 136 -3.70 -8.69 -7.71
CA ILE A 136 -4.32 -9.98 -8.02
C ILE A 136 -4.04 -11.00 -6.92
N ILE A 137 -2.79 -11.07 -6.46
CA ILE A 137 -2.35 -11.99 -5.40
C ILE A 137 -3.08 -11.70 -4.08
N ILE A 138 -3.15 -10.43 -3.68
CA ILE A 138 -3.74 -10.05 -2.39
C ILE A 138 -5.27 -10.22 -2.37
N TYR A 139 -5.94 -10.11 -3.52
CA TYR A 139 -7.36 -10.46 -3.62
C TYR A 139 -7.59 -11.95 -3.35
N GLY A 140 -6.78 -12.82 -3.96
CA GLY A 140 -6.81 -14.26 -3.71
C GLY A 140 -6.52 -14.60 -2.25
N TYR A 141 -5.52 -13.94 -1.64
CA TYR A 141 -5.22 -14.07 -0.22
C TYR A 141 -6.43 -13.72 0.66
N GLN A 142 -7.07 -12.56 0.43
CA GLN A 142 -8.25 -12.18 1.20
C GLN A 142 -9.40 -13.17 1.04
N TYR A 143 -9.61 -13.72 -0.16
CA TYR A 143 -10.62 -14.75 -0.38
C TYR A 143 -10.37 -16.03 0.44
N ILE A 144 -9.10 -16.46 0.53
CA ILE A 144 -8.72 -17.63 1.36
C ILE A 144 -8.94 -17.34 2.84
N VAL A 145 -8.56 -16.15 3.30
CA VAL A 145 -8.75 -15.71 4.70
C VAL A 145 -10.23 -15.73 5.06
N GLU A 146 -11.10 -15.17 4.23
CA GLU A 146 -12.55 -15.17 4.50
C GLU A 146 -13.15 -16.56 4.49
N LYS A 147 -12.76 -17.41 3.54
CA LYS A 147 -13.20 -18.81 3.52
C LYS A 147 -12.81 -19.55 4.80
N SER A 148 -11.61 -19.30 5.34
CA SER A 148 -11.16 -19.90 6.59
C SER A 148 -11.92 -19.39 7.81
N ILE A 149 -12.26 -18.10 7.85
CA ILE A 149 -13.02 -17.51 8.96
C ILE A 149 -14.44 -18.06 8.98
N ASN A 150 -15.11 -18.11 7.83
CA ASN A 150 -16.49 -18.61 7.73
C ASN A 150 -16.58 -20.10 8.07
N LYS A 151 -15.63 -20.92 7.58
CA LYS A 151 -15.58 -22.35 7.90
C LYS A 151 -15.47 -22.63 9.40
N ASN A 152 -14.78 -21.77 10.15
CA ASN A 152 -14.66 -21.91 11.60
C ASN A 152 -15.93 -21.49 12.35
N GLN A 153 -16.78 -20.64 11.78
CA GLN A 153 -18.10 -20.32 12.35
C GLN A 153 -19.11 -21.45 12.15
N ASP A 154 -19.04 -22.17 11.02
CA ASP A 154 -19.93 -23.30 10.73
C ASP A 154 -19.57 -24.57 11.53
N ALA A 155 -18.39 -24.60 12.16
CA ALA A 155 -17.87 -25.73 12.94
C ALA A 155 -18.12 -25.60 14.46
N VAL A 156 -18.76 -24.51 14.90
CA VAL A 156 -19.12 -24.19 16.30
C VAL A 156 -20.64 -24.26 16.45
#